data_AF-Q8MVD3-F1
#
_entry.id   AF-Q8MVD3-F1
#
_cell.length_a   1.000
_cell.length_b   1.000
_cell.length_c   1.000
_cell.angle_alpha   90.00
_cell.angle_beta   90.00
_cell.angle_gamma   90.00
#
_symmetry.space_group_name_H-M   'P 1'
#
loop_
_entity.id
_entity.type
_entity.pdbx_description
1 polymer ?
#
loop_
_entity_poly.entity_id
_entity_poly.type
_entity_poly.pdbx_seq_one_letter_code
_entity_poly.pdbx_strand_id
1 'polypeptide(L)'
;MKATIAVLCFLVAVAYAIVVEARMASQPIDNDALNGRCVKPKECPGNSKTVYYYDPKSGCQHIQLGADCTDNGNYRTLAECNQYCLTPPGK
;
A
#
# COMPACT_ATOMS: atom_id res chain seq x y z
N MET A 1 -22.25 -26.66 36.98
CA MET A 1 -21.54 -25.50 36.41
C MET A 1 -20.79 -25.95 35.16
N LYS A 2 -21.38 -25.83 33.96
CA LYS A 2 -20.74 -26.24 32.68
C LYS A 2 -21.34 -25.45 31.50
N ALA A 3 -22.63 -25.10 31.60
CA ALA A 3 -23.32 -24.28 30.61
C ALA A 3 -22.85 -22.81 30.57
N THR A 4 -22.37 -22.26 31.68
CA THR A 4 -21.93 -20.86 31.78
C THR A 4 -20.64 -20.57 31.01
N ILE A 5 -19.73 -21.53 30.93
CA ILE A 5 -18.45 -21.39 30.20
C ILE A 5 -18.71 -21.30 28.69
N ALA A 6 -19.61 -22.14 28.17
CA ALA A 6 -19.95 -22.13 26.74
C ALA A 6 -20.57 -20.79 26.32
N VAL A 7 -21.50 -20.26 27.13
CA VAL A 7 -22.14 -18.95 26.87
C VAL A 7 -21.12 -17.82 26.86
N LEU A 8 -20.16 -17.82 27.81
CA LEU A 8 -19.09 -16.83 27.84
C LEU A 8 -18.20 -16.90 26.59
N CYS A 9 -17.83 -18.10 26.13
CA CYS A 9 -17.02 -18.25 24.92
C CYS A 9 -17.74 -17.75 23.65
N PHE A 10 -19.04 -18.00 23.52
CA PHE A 10 -19.83 -17.49 22.39
C PHE A 10 -19.95 -15.97 22.39
N LEU A 11 -20.18 -15.35 23.55
CA LEU A 11 -20.26 -13.88 23.67
C LEU A 11 -18.92 -13.22 23.31
N VAL A 12 -17.82 -13.81 23.75
CA VAL A 12 -16.47 -13.33 23.41
C VAL A 12 -16.23 -13.43 21.91
N ALA A 13 -16.57 -14.54 21.27
CA ALA A 13 -16.41 -14.72 19.83
C ALA A 13 -17.25 -13.72 19.01
N VAL A 14 -18.51 -13.48 19.39
CA VAL A 14 -19.38 -12.51 18.71
C VAL A 14 -18.84 -11.08 18.89
N ALA A 15 -18.34 -10.73 20.08
CA ALA A 15 -17.73 -9.43 20.34
C ALA A 15 -16.45 -9.20 19.50
N TYR A 16 -15.64 -10.23 19.29
CA TYR A 16 -14.49 -10.11 18.40
C TYR A 16 -14.91 -9.96 16.92
N ALA A 17 -15.93 -10.69 16.47
CA ALA A 17 -16.42 -10.61 15.10
C ALA A 17 -16.94 -9.21 14.74
N ILE A 18 -17.77 -8.60 15.60
CA ILE A 18 -18.30 -7.24 15.38
C ILE A 18 -17.20 -6.17 15.40
N VAL A 19 -16.15 -6.34 16.22
CA VAL A 19 -15.01 -5.41 16.24
C VAL A 19 -14.21 -5.54 14.96
N VAL A 20 -13.97 -6.76 14.47
CA VAL A 20 -13.25 -6.99 13.20
C VAL A 20 -13.99 -6.37 12.02
N GLU A 21 -15.30 -6.57 11.94
CA GLU A 21 -16.11 -6.05 10.82
C GLU A 21 -16.20 -4.52 10.84
N ALA A 22 -16.32 -3.91 12.03
CA ALA A 22 -16.25 -2.47 12.19
C ALA A 22 -14.86 -1.91 11.83
N ARG A 23 -13.76 -2.60 12.16
CA ARG A 23 -12.38 -2.18 11.80
C ARG A 23 -12.13 -2.29 10.30
N MET A 24 -12.67 -3.31 9.64
CA MET A 24 -12.57 -3.49 8.19
C MET A 24 -13.35 -2.39 7.44
N ALA A 25 -14.51 -1.98 7.97
CA ALA A 25 -15.35 -0.93 7.37
C ALA A 25 -14.88 0.50 7.68
N SER A 26 -14.02 0.70 8.69
CA SER A 26 -13.63 2.03 9.18
C SER A 26 -12.18 2.42 8.92
N GLN A 27 -11.40 1.65 8.16
CA GLN A 27 -10.14 2.17 7.63
C GLN A 27 -10.47 3.19 6.54
N PRO A 28 -10.23 4.49 6.76
CA PRO A 28 -10.30 5.45 5.67
C PRO A 28 -9.25 4.97 4.67
N ILE A 29 -9.65 4.66 3.46
CA ILE A 29 -8.71 4.52 2.36
C ILE A 29 -8.10 5.91 2.23
N ASP A 30 -6.89 6.09 2.77
CA ASP A 30 -6.12 7.32 2.65
C ASP A 30 -5.95 7.58 1.15
N ASN A 31 -6.68 8.56 0.63
CA ASN A 31 -6.72 8.90 -0.79
C ASN A 31 -5.51 9.76 -1.22
N ASP A 32 -4.61 10.07 -0.28
CA ASP A 32 -3.33 10.70 -0.57
C ASP A 32 -2.25 9.66 -0.85
N ALA A 33 -1.38 9.97 -1.80
CA ALA A 33 -0.26 9.09 -2.15
C ALA A 33 0.63 8.88 -0.92
N LEU A 34 0.65 7.65 -0.39
CA LEU A 34 1.48 7.22 0.75
C LEU A 34 2.96 7.67 0.66
N ASN A 35 3.44 8.02 -0.54
CA ASN A 35 4.64 8.80 -0.79
C ASN A 35 4.62 9.30 -2.26
N GLY A 36 4.77 10.61 -2.49
CA GLY A 36 4.77 11.18 -3.85
C GLY A 36 5.82 10.58 -4.79
N ARG A 37 6.94 10.08 -4.24
CA ARG A 37 8.00 9.38 -4.98
C ARG A 37 7.60 7.99 -5.47
N CYS A 38 6.46 7.47 -5.03
CA CYS A 38 5.92 6.19 -5.48
C CYS A 38 4.93 6.35 -6.65
N VAL A 39 4.51 7.57 -6.97
CA VAL A 39 3.53 7.83 -8.03
C VAL A 39 4.22 7.75 -9.40
N LYS A 40 3.53 7.15 -10.39
CA LYS A 40 3.99 7.13 -11.79
C LYS A 40 4.25 8.58 -12.26
N PRO A 41 5.45 8.90 -12.78
CA PRO A 41 5.72 10.21 -13.32
C PRO A 41 4.91 10.44 -14.60
N LYS A 42 4.72 11.71 -14.98
CA LYS A 42 4.05 12.04 -16.24
C LYS A 42 4.81 11.40 -17.40
N GLU A 43 4.08 10.82 -18.34
CA GLU A 43 4.70 10.25 -19.54
C GLU A 43 5.45 11.34 -20.29
N CYS A 44 6.74 11.06 -20.50
CA CYS A 44 7.68 11.98 -21.09
C CYS A 44 8.73 11.12 -21.82
N PRO A 45 8.46 10.76 -23.09
CA PRO A 45 9.25 9.77 -23.81
C PRO A 45 10.73 10.16 -23.91
N GLY A 46 11.60 9.18 -23.72
CA GLY A 46 13.05 9.31 -23.84
C GLY A 46 13.76 8.21 -23.08
N ASN A 47 15.09 8.15 -23.21
CA ASN A 47 15.93 7.09 -22.64
C ASN A 47 17.09 7.65 -21.79
N SER A 48 17.00 8.90 -21.38
CA SER A 48 18.08 9.60 -20.65
C SER A 48 18.21 9.14 -19.20
N LYS A 49 17.10 8.75 -18.56
CA LYS A 49 17.11 8.20 -17.20
C LYS A 49 16.06 7.12 -17.00
N THR A 50 16.33 6.17 -16.10
CA THR A 50 15.38 5.15 -15.65
C THR A 50 15.04 5.41 -14.20
N VAL A 51 13.74 5.43 -13.87
CA VAL A 51 13.25 5.61 -12.50
C VAL A 51 12.19 4.57 -12.16
N TYR A 52 11.97 4.35 -10.86
CA TYR A 52 11.07 3.34 -10.34
C TYR A 52 9.92 3.95 -9.53
N TYR A 53 8.70 3.48 -9.82
CA TYR A 53 7.46 3.90 -9.18
C TYR A 53 6.63 2.68 -8.79
N TYR A 54 5.64 2.85 -7.93
CA TYR A 54 4.76 1.76 -7.47
C TYR A 54 3.45 1.75 -8.25
N ASP A 55 3.14 0.59 -8.84
CA ASP A 55 1.84 0.29 -9.41
C ASP A 55 1.07 -0.66 -8.47
N PRO A 56 -0.14 -0.32 -8.00
CA PRO A 56 -0.88 -1.17 -7.07
C PRO A 56 -1.25 -2.57 -7.60
N LYS A 57 -1.25 -2.78 -8.93
CA LYS A 57 -1.57 -4.07 -9.56
C LYS A 57 -0.32 -4.90 -9.85
N SER A 58 0.80 -4.25 -10.13
CA SER A 58 2.03 -4.91 -10.59
C SER A 58 3.24 -4.72 -9.66
N GLY A 59 3.10 -4.00 -8.55
CA GLY A 59 4.19 -3.66 -7.66
C GLY A 59 5.10 -2.58 -8.25
N CYS A 60 6.37 -2.53 -7.81
CA CYS A 60 7.33 -1.57 -8.33
C CYS A 60 7.68 -1.83 -9.80
N GLN A 61 7.49 -0.81 -10.64
CA GLN A 61 7.75 -0.80 -12.08
C GLN A 61 8.82 0.25 -12.42
N HIS A 62 9.38 0.17 -13.63
CA HIS A 62 10.32 1.16 -14.14
C HIS A 62 9.78 1.89 -15.37
N ILE A 63 10.25 3.10 -15.59
CA ILE A 63 9.98 3.89 -16.79
C ILE A 63 11.25 4.63 -17.23
N GLN A 64 11.44 4.73 -18.55
CA GLN A 64 12.49 5.57 -19.14
C GLN A 64 11.93 6.95 -19.46
N LEU A 65 12.70 7.98 -19.10
CA LEU A 65 12.33 9.38 -19.27
C LEU A 65 13.40 10.12 -20.09
N GLY A 66 12.97 11.12 -20.85
CA GLY A 66 13.87 12.10 -21.49
C GLY A 66 14.61 12.98 -20.47
N ALA A 67 15.62 13.71 -20.95
CA ALA A 67 16.52 14.50 -20.10
C ALA A 67 15.79 15.58 -19.29
N ASP A 68 14.83 16.27 -19.90
CA ASP A 68 14.12 17.42 -19.31
C ASP A 68 12.83 17.03 -18.58
N CYS A 69 12.61 15.73 -18.35
CA CYS A 69 11.38 15.22 -17.75
C CYS A 69 11.43 15.27 -16.22
N THR A 70 10.37 15.76 -15.58
CA THR A 70 10.15 15.58 -14.14
C THR A 70 9.97 14.10 -13.81
N ASP A 71 10.64 13.64 -12.76
CA ASP A 71 10.55 12.26 -12.27
C ASP A 71 9.91 12.18 -10.88
N ASN A 72 9.29 13.23 -10.36
CA ASN A 72 8.69 13.27 -9.01
C ASN A 72 9.65 12.84 -7.87
N GLY A 73 10.96 12.84 -8.11
CA GLY A 73 11.93 12.25 -7.19
C GLY A 73 11.81 10.72 -7.06
N ASN A 74 11.23 10.03 -8.04
CA ASN A 74 11.12 8.57 -8.09
C ASN A 74 12.47 7.88 -7.82
N TYR A 75 12.42 6.63 -7.39
CA TYR A 75 13.61 5.91 -6.95
C TYR A 75 14.51 5.55 -8.12
N ARG A 76 15.82 5.47 -7.88
CA ARG A 76 16.81 5.10 -8.90
C ARG A 76 16.95 3.60 -9.05
N THR A 77 16.50 2.84 -8.05
CA THR A 77 16.60 1.38 -8.03
C THR A 77 15.26 0.73 -7.64
N LEU A 78 15.05 -0.49 -8.14
CA LEU A 78 13.91 -1.32 -7.76
C LEU A 78 13.88 -1.61 -6.25
N ALA A 79 15.06 -1.78 -5.64
CA ALA A 79 15.21 -2.07 -4.23
C ALA A 79 14.69 -0.93 -3.34
N GLU A 80 15.06 0.32 -3.66
CA GLU A 80 14.55 1.49 -2.95
C GLU A 80 13.03 1.62 -3.12
N CYS A 81 12.51 1.43 -4.34
CA CYS A 81 11.06 1.45 -4.54
C CYS A 81 10.35 0.41 -3.67
N ASN A 82 10.83 -0.84 -3.66
CA ASN A 82 10.24 -1.89 -2.84
C ASN A 82 10.35 -1.56 -1.34
N GLN A 83 11.45 -0.98 -0.89
CA GLN A 83 11.65 -0.62 0.51
C GLN A 83 10.68 0.47 0.99
N TYR A 84 10.39 1.46 0.13
CA TYR A 84 9.67 2.67 0.56
C TYR A 84 8.23 2.78 0.04
N CYS A 85 7.83 1.97 -0.93
CA CYS A 85 6.49 2.04 -1.54
C CYS A 85 5.60 0.83 -1.24
N LEU A 86 6.16 -0.30 -0.81
CA LEU A 86 5.33 -1.42 -0.41
C LEU A 86 4.55 -1.03 0.84
N THR A 87 3.23 -1.08 0.75
CA THR A 87 2.38 -1.07 1.95
C THR A 87 2.85 -2.21 2.84
N PRO A 88 3.13 -1.98 4.14
CA PRO A 88 3.51 -3.06 5.04
C PRO A 88 2.44 -4.17 4.98
N PRO A 89 2.82 -5.45 4.88
CA PRO A 89 1.85 -6.53 4.85
C PRO A 89 0.94 -6.44 6.07
N GLY A 90 -0.36 -6.66 5.84
CA GLY A 90 -1.47 -6.37 6.74
C GLY A 90 -1.18 -6.64 8.22
N LYS A 91 -1.51 -5.64 9.04
CA LYS A 91 -1.74 -5.83 10.48
C LYS A 91 -3.21 -6.15 10.73
#